data_AF-A0A955GBA4-F1
#
_entry.id   AF-A0A955GBA4-F1
#
_cell.length_a   1.000
_cell.length_b   1.000
_cell.length_c   1.000
_cell.angle_alpha   90.00
_cell.angle_beta   90.00
_cell.angle_gamma   90.00
#
_symmetry.space_group_name_H-M   'P 1'
#
loop_
_entity.id
_entity.type
_entity.pdbx_description
1 polymer ?
#
loop_
_entity_poly.entity_id
_entity_poly.type
_entity_poly.pdbx_seq_one_letter_code
_entity_poly.pdbx_strand_id
1 'polypeptide(L)'
;MPNQEIFVDVPLFNEQEETEQPQPKLVAFGRYVKTEQYDLFGDYNLDDLTDEQKQWMNAGKLQGIIFDPPNDAPLVVDKIALNPYEYNLVVRSPYHLGKFATARSLNDKDLSDEVVSTGKRAAEHAFEQKQEGMTGHLDKLKDRRFDIRELKKEIKTPGFAHKSPERMQHLAGVVWGEFITILDVAHVQRGWDDNTRKEAETALINHLTTGNQRDRISKWYQMTELAENYISGRIVLFSNRIKAVKRELDK
;
A
#
# COMPACT_ATOMS: atom_id res chain seq x y z
N MET A 1 -31.69 -4.56 90.61
CA MET A 1 -32.34 -3.42 89.92
C MET A 1 -32.33 -3.75 88.44
N PRO A 2 -33.49 -3.83 87.77
CA PRO A 2 -33.58 -4.28 86.38
C PRO A 2 -33.31 -3.11 85.44
N ASN A 3 -32.33 -3.28 84.55
CA ASN A 3 -32.09 -2.37 83.43
C ASN A 3 -32.85 -2.85 82.20
N GLN A 4 -33.59 -1.91 81.63
CA GLN A 4 -34.46 -2.07 80.47
C GLN A 4 -33.68 -2.36 79.19
N GLU A 5 -34.28 -3.24 78.40
CA GLU A 5 -33.91 -3.62 77.04
C GLU A 5 -34.03 -2.44 76.07
N ILE A 6 -33.03 -2.27 75.21
CA ILE A 6 -33.17 -1.53 73.95
C ILE A 6 -32.68 -2.48 72.86
N PHE A 7 -33.63 -3.07 72.14
CA PHE A 7 -33.40 -3.78 70.90
C PHE A 7 -33.12 -2.72 69.81
N VAL A 8 -31.91 -2.74 69.26
CA VAL A 8 -31.59 -2.05 68.01
C VAL A 8 -31.44 -3.14 66.95
N ASP A 9 -32.45 -3.26 66.10
CA ASP A 9 -32.39 -4.11 64.92
C ASP A 9 -31.30 -3.60 63.98
N VAL A 10 -30.31 -4.45 63.75
CA VAL A 10 -29.27 -4.30 62.74
C VAL A 10 -29.72 -5.09 61.51
N PRO A 11 -30.13 -4.44 60.40
CA PRO A 11 -30.17 -5.13 59.12
C PRO A 11 -28.75 -5.19 58.54
N LEU A 12 -28.42 -6.40 58.09
CA LEU A 12 -27.17 -6.80 57.45
C LEU A 12 -26.84 -5.99 56.19
N PHE A 13 -25.54 -5.82 55.97
CA PHE A 13 -24.91 -5.44 54.71
C PHE A 13 -25.29 -6.37 53.55
N ASN A 14 -25.70 -5.78 52.44
CA ASN A 14 -25.55 -6.18 51.02
C ASN A 14 -26.31 -5.08 50.24
N GLU A 15 -25.80 -4.34 49.26
CA GLU A 15 -25.00 -4.69 48.09
C GLU A 15 -24.14 -3.47 47.66
N GLN A 16 -22.96 -3.74 47.10
CA GLN A 16 -22.19 -2.79 46.29
C GLN A 16 -22.71 -2.79 44.84
N GLU A 17 -22.52 -1.64 44.17
CA GLU A 17 -22.52 -1.41 42.71
C GLU A 17 -23.90 -1.50 42.03
N GLU A 18 -24.34 -0.62 41.13
CA GLU A 18 -23.66 0.15 40.10
C GLU A 18 -24.32 1.56 39.99
N THR A 19 -23.52 2.59 39.77
CA THR A 19 -24.06 3.88 39.32
C THR A 19 -24.34 3.78 37.83
N GLU A 20 -25.59 3.45 37.46
CA GLU A 20 -26.09 3.64 36.09
C GLU A 20 -25.88 5.11 35.69
N GLN A 21 -24.88 5.37 34.84
CA GLN A 21 -24.79 6.65 34.17
C GLN A 21 -26.03 6.79 33.25
N PRO A 22 -26.76 7.92 33.32
CA PRO A 22 -27.94 8.09 32.50
C PRO A 22 -27.54 8.11 31.03
N GLN A 23 -28.04 7.15 30.25
CA GLN A 23 -27.87 7.19 28.80
C GLN A 23 -28.52 8.46 28.24
N PRO A 24 -27.80 9.27 27.45
CA PRO A 24 -28.36 10.49 26.92
C PRO A 24 -29.48 10.17 25.93
N LYS A 25 -30.69 10.64 26.24
CA LYS A 25 -31.84 10.62 25.33
C LYS A 25 -31.46 11.27 24.00
N LEU A 26 -31.52 10.50 22.92
CA LEU A 26 -31.39 11.01 21.56
C LEU A 26 -32.61 11.87 21.23
N VAL A 27 -32.44 13.19 21.28
CA VAL A 27 -33.41 14.15 20.72
C VAL A 27 -32.87 14.59 19.36
N ALA A 28 -33.58 14.18 18.30
CA ALA A 28 -33.30 14.63 16.94
C ALA A 28 -33.86 16.03 16.72
N PHE A 29 -32.98 17.01 16.53
CA PHE A 29 -33.29 18.24 15.80
C PHE A 29 -32.09 18.62 14.94
N GLY A 30 -32.38 19.01 13.70
CA GLY A 30 -31.43 19.32 12.65
C GLY A 30 -30.22 20.11 13.14
N ARG A 31 -29.10 19.41 13.28
CA ARG A 31 -27.76 19.99 13.37
C ARG A 31 -27.01 19.54 12.14
N TYR A 32 -26.42 20.51 11.45
CA TYR A 32 -25.27 20.30 10.58
C TYR A 32 -24.33 19.34 11.31
N VAL A 33 -24.28 18.08 10.89
CA VAL A 33 -23.27 17.15 11.34
C VAL A 33 -21.99 17.72 10.73
N LYS A 34 -21.15 18.37 11.55
CA LYS A 34 -19.75 18.53 11.19
C LYS A 34 -19.31 17.14 10.76
N THR A 35 -19.00 16.94 9.48
CA THR A 35 -18.28 15.75 9.05
C THR A 35 -17.07 15.71 9.95
N GLU A 36 -17.05 14.75 10.88
CA GLU A 36 -15.83 14.36 11.55
C GLU A 36 -14.81 14.22 10.42
N GLN A 37 -13.88 15.17 10.33
CA GLN A 37 -12.68 14.97 9.56
C GLN A 37 -12.00 13.84 10.31
N TYR A 38 -12.25 12.63 9.82
CA TYR A 38 -11.78 11.43 10.47
C TYR A 38 -10.29 11.56 10.70
N ASP A 39 -9.89 11.41 11.96
CA ASP A 39 -8.51 11.45 12.45
C ASP A 39 -7.75 10.18 12.03
N LEU A 40 -7.95 9.75 10.77
CA LEU A 40 -7.25 8.66 10.11
C LEU A 40 -5.77 9.02 9.86
N PHE A 41 -5.46 10.31 9.89
CA PHE A 41 -4.21 10.90 9.44
C PHE A 41 -3.83 12.12 10.31
N GLY A 42 -4.07 12.08 11.62
CA GLY A 42 -4.03 13.23 12.54
C GLY A 42 -2.76 14.09 12.57
N ASP A 43 -1.68 13.63 11.96
CA ASP A 43 -0.42 14.37 11.82
C ASP A 43 -0.40 15.31 10.59
N TYR A 44 -1.43 15.29 9.74
CA TYR A 44 -1.48 16.05 8.49
C TYR A 44 -2.33 17.30 8.60
N ASN A 45 -1.69 18.47 8.49
CA ASN A 45 -2.39 19.74 8.37
C ASN A 45 -2.89 19.95 6.92
N LEU A 46 -4.19 19.74 6.70
CA LEU A 46 -4.79 19.87 5.37
C LEU A 46 -4.92 21.34 4.89
N ASP A 47 -4.81 22.30 5.82
CA ASP A 47 -4.95 23.73 5.53
C ASP A 47 -3.71 24.30 4.81
N ASP A 48 -2.58 23.58 4.84
CA ASP A 48 -1.32 23.99 4.21
C ASP A 48 -1.31 23.76 2.68
N LEU A 49 -2.34 23.12 2.13
CA LEU A 49 -2.45 22.86 0.69
C LEU A 49 -3.08 24.04 -0.05
N THR A 50 -2.37 24.54 -1.07
CA THR A 50 -2.93 25.42 -2.10
C THR A 50 -4.04 24.72 -2.89
N ASP A 51 -4.93 25.49 -3.53
CA ASP A 51 -6.02 24.92 -4.33
C ASP A 51 -5.51 24.11 -5.53
N GLU A 52 -4.35 24.49 -6.09
CA GLU A 52 -3.69 23.71 -7.14
C GLU A 52 -3.21 22.36 -6.61
N GLN A 53 -2.54 22.33 -5.45
CA GLN A 53 -2.10 21.09 -4.80
C GLN A 53 -3.28 20.17 -4.47
N LYS A 54 -4.41 20.72 -4.00
CA LYS A 54 -5.65 19.95 -3.75
C LYS A 54 -6.20 19.27 -5.00
N GLN A 55 -6.01 19.86 -6.18
CA GLN A 55 -6.47 19.32 -7.46
C GLN A 55 -5.42 18.43 -8.15
N TRP A 56 -4.18 18.44 -7.66
CA TRP A 56 -3.07 17.70 -8.27
C TRP A 56 -3.14 16.19 -8.04
N MET A 57 -3.66 15.75 -6.90
CA MET A 57 -3.64 14.33 -6.52
C MET A 57 -4.96 13.63 -6.82
N ASN A 58 -5.06 13.03 -8.01
CA ASN A 58 -6.18 12.19 -8.42
C ASN A 58 -5.70 10.99 -9.25
N ALA A 59 -6.58 10.00 -9.41
CA ALA A 59 -6.26 8.75 -10.09
C ALA A 59 -5.79 8.96 -11.55
N GLY A 60 -6.41 9.87 -12.30
CA GLY A 60 -6.07 10.11 -13.70
C GLY A 60 -4.66 10.70 -13.89
N LYS A 61 -4.28 11.67 -13.07
CA LYS A 61 -2.92 12.25 -13.09
C LYS A 61 -1.85 11.21 -12.72
N LEU A 62 -2.11 10.40 -11.70
CA LEU A 62 -1.19 9.33 -11.28
C LEU A 62 -1.09 8.22 -12.33
N GLN A 63 -2.19 7.89 -13.01
CA GLN A 63 -2.19 6.90 -14.09
C GLN A 63 -1.20 7.26 -15.20
N GLY A 64 -1.19 8.52 -15.65
CA GLY A 64 -0.26 8.99 -16.67
C GLY A 64 1.21 8.93 -16.24
N ILE A 65 1.50 9.03 -14.93
CA ILE A 65 2.87 8.90 -14.42
C ILE A 65 3.34 7.43 -14.43
N ILE A 66 2.45 6.51 -14.07
CA ILE A 66 2.81 5.10 -13.85
C ILE A 66 2.83 4.30 -15.16
N PHE A 67 1.87 4.55 -16.06
CA PHE A 67 1.66 3.75 -17.26
C PHE A 67 2.13 4.41 -18.56
N ASP A 68 2.30 5.73 -18.57
CA ASP A 68 2.84 6.49 -19.70
C ASP A 68 4.11 7.26 -19.31
N PRO A 69 5.11 6.61 -18.69
CA PRO A 69 6.34 7.30 -18.32
C PRO A 69 7.10 7.78 -19.58
N PRO A 70 7.77 8.94 -19.50
CA PRO A 70 8.69 9.41 -20.56
C PRO A 70 9.70 8.33 -20.98
N ASN A 71 10.22 8.38 -22.20
CA ASN A 71 11.18 7.36 -22.67
C ASN A 71 12.50 7.34 -21.89
N ASP A 72 12.87 8.47 -21.29
CA ASP A 72 14.07 8.69 -20.46
C ASP A 72 13.78 8.59 -18.96
N ALA A 73 12.57 8.17 -18.59
CA ALA A 73 12.13 8.01 -17.23
C ALA A 73 13.01 7.03 -16.44
N PRO A 74 13.47 7.41 -15.23
CA PRO A 74 14.28 6.53 -14.40
C PRO A 74 13.47 5.30 -13.94
N LEU A 75 14.14 4.19 -13.69
CA LEU A 75 13.54 2.99 -13.08
C LEU A 75 12.34 2.36 -13.82
N VAL A 76 12.24 2.53 -15.14
CA VAL A 76 11.19 1.92 -15.98
C VAL A 76 11.67 0.61 -16.60
N VAL A 77 10.81 -0.42 -16.59
CA VAL A 77 11.03 -1.68 -17.32
C VAL A 77 9.76 -2.05 -18.07
N ASP A 78 9.85 -2.30 -19.38
CA ASP A 78 8.69 -2.64 -20.24
C ASP A 78 7.51 -1.67 -20.10
N LYS A 79 7.80 -0.36 -20.04
CA LYS A 79 6.83 0.74 -19.83
C LYS A 79 6.11 0.73 -18.47
N ILE A 80 6.60 -0.04 -17.50
CA ILE A 80 6.10 -0.02 -16.13
C ILE A 80 7.14 0.70 -15.27
N ALA A 81 6.74 1.83 -14.68
CA ALA A 81 7.55 2.51 -13.68
C ALA A 81 7.57 1.68 -12.38
N LEU A 82 8.75 1.49 -11.80
CA LEU A 82 8.95 0.68 -10.60
C LEU A 82 9.55 1.50 -9.47
N ASN A 83 9.31 1.07 -8.23
CA ASN A 83 10.07 1.60 -7.10
C ASN A 83 11.53 1.07 -7.14
N PRO A 84 12.48 1.69 -6.41
CA PRO A 84 13.88 1.29 -6.43
C PRO A 84 14.13 -0.18 -6.04
N TYR A 85 13.36 -0.71 -5.09
CA TYR A 85 13.47 -2.11 -4.65
C TYR A 85 13.11 -3.07 -5.78
N GLU A 86 11.95 -2.88 -6.41
CA GLU A 86 11.45 -3.72 -7.50
C GLU A 86 12.34 -3.61 -8.74
N TYR A 87 12.82 -2.40 -9.06
CA TYR A 87 13.74 -2.19 -10.18
C TYR A 87 15.04 -2.98 -10.03
N ASN A 88 15.59 -3.05 -8.81
CA ASN A 88 16.79 -3.83 -8.50
C ASN A 88 16.52 -5.34 -8.49
N LEU A 89 15.31 -5.74 -8.13
CA LEU A 89 14.91 -7.15 -8.11
C LEU A 89 14.74 -7.69 -9.54
N VAL A 90 14.10 -6.93 -10.42
CA VAL A 90 13.78 -7.34 -11.80
C VAL A 90 15.04 -7.54 -12.65
N VAL A 91 15.13 -8.71 -13.29
CA VAL A 91 16.18 -9.00 -14.28
C VAL A 91 15.82 -8.37 -15.62
N ARG A 92 16.50 -7.26 -15.94
CA ARG A 92 16.31 -6.49 -17.19
C ARG A 92 16.82 -7.23 -18.42
N SER A 93 17.97 -7.91 -18.29
CA SER A 93 18.56 -8.73 -19.34
C SER A 93 19.16 -10.00 -18.73
N PRO A 94 18.49 -11.16 -18.88
CA PRO A 94 19.02 -12.44 -18.42
C PRO A 94 20.39 -12.74 -19.01
N TYR A 95 20.58 -12.49 -20.31
CA TYR A 95 21.86 -12.66 -20.98
C TYR A 95 23.01 -11.88 -20.31
N HIS A 96 22.82 -10.58 -20.05
CA HIS A 96 23.86 -9.77 -19.40
C HIS A 96 24.08 -10.17 -17.93
N LEU A 97 23.05 -10.62 -17.23
CA LEU A 97 23.17 -11.12 -15.86
C LEU A 97 24.13 -12.32 -15.80
N GLY A 98 23.92 -13.33 -16.68
CA GLY A 98 24.80 -14.49 -16.76
C GLY A 98 26.23 -14.10 -17.14
N LYS A 99 26.38 -13.28 -18.19
CA LYS A 99 27.70 -12.81 -18.63
C LYS A 99 28.46 -12.05 -17.54
N PHE A 100 27.79 -11.18 -16.78
CA PHE A 100 28.41 -10.42 -15.70
C PHE A 100 28.79 -11.32 -14.52
N ALA A 101 27.91 -12.26 -14.14
CA ALA A 101 28.18 -13.23 -13.08
C ALA A 101 29.38 -14.11 -13.42
N THR A 102 29.46 -14.61 -14.67
CA THR A 102 30.60 -15.35 -15.19
C THR A 102 31.86 -14.48 -15.24
N ALA A 103 31.81 -13.27 -15.81
CA ALA A 103 32.97 -12.40 -15.91
C ALA A 103 33.57 -12.07 -14.52
N ARG A 104 32.70 -11.83 -13.52
CA ARG A 104 33.12 -11.53 -12.15
C ARG A 104 33.85 -12.70 -11.48
N SER A 105 33.47 -13.94 -11.78
CA SER A 105 34.12 -15.13 -11.22
C SER A 105 35.39 -15.55 -11.98
N LEU A 106 35.59 -15.02 -13.19
CA LEU A 106 36.75 -15.32 -14.06
C LEU A 106 37.95 -14.36 -13.91
N ASN A 107 37.95 -13.41 -12.97
CA ASN A 107 38.99 -12.37 -12.83
C ASN A 107 40.45 -12.88 -13.01
N ASP A 108 41.18 -12.25 -13.96
CA ASP A 108 42.65 -12.21 -14.20
C ASP A 108 43.49 -13.47 -13.94
N LYS A 109 42.92 -14.66 -14.10
CA LYS A 109 43.64 -15.93 -13.92
C LYS A 109 43.62 -16.76 -15.20
N ASP A 110 44.63 -17.63 -15.33
CA ASP A 110 44.69 -18.64 -16.37
C ASP A 110 43.38 -19.42 -16.46
N LEU A 111 42.82 -19.48 -17.67
CA LEU A 111 41.55 -20.12 -17.99
C LEU A 111 41.69 -21.66 -17.94
N SER A 112 41.86 -22.21 -16.73
CA SER A 112 41.76 -23.65 -16.53
C SER A 112 40.30 -24.12 -16.62
N ASP A 113 40.09 -25.40 -16.92
CA ASP A 113 38.76 -26.01 -17.00
C ASP A 113 37.97 -25.83 -15.68
N GLU A 114 38.65 -25.85 -14.54
CA GLU A 114 38.06 -25.61 -13.22
C GLU A 114 37.54 -24.17 -13.07
N VAL A 115 38.29 -23.18 -13.56
CA VAL A 115 37.91 -21.76 -13.54
C VAL A 115 36.70 -21.53 -14.47
N VAL A 116 36.68 -22.14 -15.65
CA VAL A 116 35.53 -22.10 -16.57
C VAL A 116 34.28 -22.73 -15.92
N SER A 117 34.43 -23.85 -15.20
CA SER A 117 33.32 -24.50 -14.50
C SER A 117 32.75 -23.63 -13.37
N THR A 118 33.61 -22.96 -12.59
CA THR A 118 33.22 -21.97 -11.59
C THR A 118 32.48 -20.79 -12.22
N GLY A 119 32.94 -20.35 -13.39
CA GLY A 119 32.29 -19.34 -14.23
C GLY A 119 30.82 -19.65 -14.56
N LYS A 120 30.56 -20.90 -14.95
CA LYS A 120 29.20 -21.38 -15.26
C LYS A 120 28.33 -21.47 -14.02
N ARG A 121 28.84 -22.09 -12.93
CA ARG A 121 28.12 -22.19 -11.66
C ARG A 121 27.74 -20.83 -11.07
N ALA A 122 28.62 -19.82 -11.24
CA ALA A 122 28.32 -18.46 -10.79
C ALA A 122 27.13 -17.83 -11.55
N ALA A 123 27.01 -18.10 -12.85
CA ALA A 123 25.85 -17.65 -13.63
C ALA A 123 24.57 -18.39 -13.22
N GLU A 124 24.63 -19.71 -13.08
CA GLU A 124 23.51 -20.54 -12.59
C GLU A 124 22.99 -20.02 -11.25
N HIS A 125 23.87 -19.87 -10.25
CA HIS A 125 23.51 -19.37 -8.93
C HIS A 125 22.92 -17.95 -8.99
N ALA A 126 23.45 -17.06 -9.85
CA ALA A 126 22.90 -15.72 -10.02
C ALA A 126 21.48 -15.75 -10.61
N PHE A 127 21.20 -16.67 -11.53
CA PHE A 127 19.87 -16.87 -12.08
C PHE A 127 18.91 -17.44 -11.04
N GLU A 128 19.31 -18.48 -10.31
CA GLU A 128 18.50 -19.09 -9.24
C GLU A 128 18.11 -18.07 -8.18
N GLN A 129 19.08 -17.31 -7.65
CA GLN A 129 18.83 -16.28 -6.64
C GLN A 129 17.84 -15.22 -7.14
N LYS A 130 17.98 -14.78 -8.39
CA LYS A 130 17.06 -13.80 -8.98
C LYS A 130 15.69 -14.39 -9.23
N GLN A 131 15.61 -15.63 -9.69
CA GLN A 131 14.35 -16.32 -9.91
C GLN A 131 13.59 -16.50 -8.60
N GLU A 132 14.25 -16.95 -7.54
CA GLU A 132 13.67 -17.12 -6.21
C GLU A 132 13.14 -15.80 -5.67
N GLY A 133 13.98 -14.75 -5.66
CA GLY A 133 13.58 -13.43 -5.17
C GLY A 133 12.40 -12.84 -5.94
N MET A 134 12.39 -12.96 -7.28
CA MET A 134 11.27 -12.51 -8.10
C MET A 134 10.01 -13.35 -7.85
N THR A 135 10.12 -14.66 -7.64
CA THR A 135 8.97 -15.55 -7.39
C THR A 135 8.32 -15.21 -6.05
N GLY A 136 9.11 -15.06 -4.99
CA GLY A 136 8.59 -14.67 -3.67
C GLY A 136 7.91 -13.29 -3.69
N HIS A 137 8.43 -12.33 -4.47
CA HIS A 137 7.76 -11.04 -4.66
C HIS A 137 6.49 -11.13 -5.50
N LEU A 138 6.50 -11.94 -6.56
CA LEU A 138 5.33 -12.17 -7.41
C LEU A 138 4.15 -12.73 -6.62
N ASP A 139 4.39 -13.66 -5.70
CA ASP A 139 3.32 -14.24 -4.88
C ASP A 139 2.73 -13.20 -3.92
N LYS A 140 3.57 -12.39 -3.28
CA LYS A 140 3.10 -11.23 -2.48
C LYS A 140 2.24 -10.27 -3.31
N LEU A 141 2.64 -9.98 -4.56
CA LEU A 141 1.85 -9.12 -5.45
C LEU A 141 0.49 -9.75 -5.80
N LYS A 142 0.42 -11.07 -5.99
CA LYS A 142 -0.85 -11.77 -6.26
C LYS A 142 -1.79 -11.72 -5.06
N ASP A 143 -1.28 -12.00 -3.87
CA ASP A 143 -2.05 -11.93 -2.62
C ASP A 143 -2.59 -10.51 -2.42
N ARG A 144 -1.71 -9.52 -2.60
CA ARG A 144 -2.08 -8.11 -2.50
C ARG A 144 -3.15 -7.69 -3.50
N ARG A 145 -3.04 -8.16 -4.75
CA ARG A 145 -4.05 -7.93 -5.78
C ARG A 145 -5.39 -8.58 -5.41
N PHE A 146 -5.36 -9.77 -4.84
CA PHE A 146 -6.55 -10.47 -4.38
C PHE A 146 -7.27 -9.65 -3.30
N ASP A 147 -6.55 -9.19 -2.27
CA ASP A 147 -7.10 -8.36 -1.19
C ASP A 147 -7.75 -7.08 -1.73
N ILE A 148 -7.04 -6.38 -2.62
CA ILE A 148 -7.53 -5.14 -3.24
C ILE A 148 -8.76 -5.39 -4.12
N ARG A 149 -8.81 -6.53 -4.82
CA ARG A 149 -9.97 -6.91 -5.64
C ARG A 149 -11.19 -7.22 -4.78
N GLU A 150 -11.02 -7.94 -3.67
CA GLU A 150 -12.12 -8.20 -2.73
C GLU A 150 -12.64 -6.89 -2.13
N LEU A 151 -11.74 -6.00 -1.73
CA LEU A 151 -12.08 -4.66 -1.25
C LEU A 151 -12.85 -3.86 -2.31
N LYS A 152 -12.39 -3.87 -3.57
CA LYS A 152 -13.05 -3.17 -4.67
C LYS A 152 -14.47 -3.68 -4.92
N LYS A 153 -14.71 -4.99 -4.82
CA LYS A 153 -16.07 -5.56 -4.87
C LYS A 153 -16.91 -5.06 -3.71
N GLU A 154 -16.33 -5.00 -2.51
CA GLU A 154 -17.03 -4.50 -1.33
C GLU A 154 -17.48 -3.05 -1.48
N ILE A 155 -16.59 -2.16 -1.98
CA ILE A 155 -16.88 -0.74 -2.22
C ILE A 155 -18.09 -0.55 -3.14
N LYS A 156 -18.31 -1.46 -4.11
CA LYS A 156 -19.45 -1.40 -5.04
C LYS A 156 -20.77 -1.91 -4.46
N THR A 157 -20.74 -2.57 -3.29
CA THR A 157 -21.94 -3.19 -2.73
C THR A 157 -22.95 -2.11 -2.31
N PRO A 158 -24.25 -2.25 -2.61
CA PRO A 158 -25.28 -1.32 -2.14
C PRO A 158 -25.20 -1.16 -0.62
N GLY A 159 -25.25 0.08 -0.14
CA GLY A 159 -25.13 0.38 1.29
C GLY A 159 -23.69 0.47 1.82
N PHE A 160 -22.66 0.23 1.00
CA PHE A 160 -21.27 0.58 1.37
C PHE A 160 -21.17 2.05 1.75
N ALA A 161 -21.96 2.90 1.10
CA ALA A 161 -22.04 4.31 1.44
C ALA A 161 -22.45 4.57 2.87
N HIS A 162 -23.27 3.74 3.49
CA HIS A 162 -23.73 3.93 4.86
C HIS A 162 -22.82 3.26 5.90
N LYS A 163 -21.68 2.68 5.48
CA LYS A 163 -20.79 1.98 6.41
C LYS A 163 -20.05 2.94 7.35
N SER A 164 -19.73 2.39 8.52
CA SER A 164 -19.14 3.09 9.65
C SER A 164 -17.67 3.47 9.41
N PRO A 165 -17.12 4.42 10.19
CA PRO A 165 -15.74 4.90 10.08
C PRO A 165 -14.68 3.79 10.12
N GLU A 166 -14.93 2.72 10.88
CA GLU A 166 -14.06 1.56 11.01
C GLU A 166 -13.86 0.83 9.66
N ARG A 167 -14.85 0.87 8.77
CA ARG A 167 -14.72 0.27 7.44
C ARG A 167 -13.84 1.11 6.51
N MET A 168 -13.85 2.44 6.66
CA MET A 168 -12.94 3.32 5.94
C MET A 168 -11.50 3.16 6.44
N GLN A 169 -11.30 2.95 7.74
CA GLN A 169 -10.01 2.56 8.32
C GLN A 169 -9.50 1.22 7.81
N HIS A 170 -10.38 0.21 7.74
CA HIS A 170 -10.02 -1.07 7.16
C HIS A 170 -9.60 -0.93 5.69
N LEU A 171 -10.36 -0.16 4.91
CA LEU A 171 -10.07 0.14 3.51
C LEU A 171 -8.70 0.82 3.35
N ALA A 172 -8.42 1.84 4.17
CA ALA A 172 -7.11 2.48 4.22
C ALA A 172 -6.01 1.47 4.57
N GLY A 173 -6.17 0.68 5.65
CA GLY A 173 -5.17 -0.32 6.05
C GLY A 173 -4.84 -1.34 4.95
N VAL A 174 -5.84 -1.72 4.15
CA VAL A 174 -5.64 -2.67 3.04
C VAL A 174 -4.97 -2.02 1.82
N VAL A 175 -5.26 -0.78 1.44
CA VAL A 175 -4.74 -0.23 0.17
C VAL A 175 -3.60 0.79 0.33
N TRP A 176 -3.43 1.38 1.52
CA TRP A 176 -2.53 2.53 1.73
C TRP A 176 -1.09 2.25 1.33
N GLY A 177 -0.55 1.06 1.63
CA GLY A 177 0.80 0.67 1.21
C GLY A 177 1.02 0.74 -0.31
N GLU A 178 -0.02 0.51 -1.12
CA GLU A 178 0.08 0.68 -2.57
C GLU A 178 0.04 2.13 -3.00
N PHE A 179 -0.72 2.97 -2.29
CA PHE A 179 -0.72 4.40 -2.54
C PHE A 179 0.65 5.00 -2.23
N ILE A 180 1.27 4.62 -1.12
CA ILE A 180 2.66 5.00 -0.82
C ILE A 180 3.61 4.52 -1.91
N THR A 181 3.49 3.27 -2.36
CA THR A 181 4.33 2.77 -3.45
C THR A 181 4.16 3.57 -4.74
N ILE A 182 2.93 3.95 -5.08
CA ILE A 182 2.62 4.80 -6.24
C ILE A 182 3.24 6.20 -6.07
N LEU A 183 3.15 6.78 -4.87
CA LEU A 183 3.75 8.09 -4.57
C LEU A 183 5.27 8.03 -4.65
N ASP A 184 5.91 6.98 -4.16
CA ASP A 184 7.36 6.81 -4.22
C ASP A 184 7.83 6.67 -5.67
N VAL A 185 7.06 5.96 -6.51
CA VAL A 185 7.30 5.94 -7.96
C VAL A 185 7.16 7.34 -8.54
N ALA A 186 6.06 8.04 -8.27
CA ALA A 186 5.84 9.39 -8.80
C ALA A 186 6.95 10.36 -8.37
N HIS A 187 7.41 10.27 -7.12
CA HIS A 187 8.52 11.04 -6.57
C HIS A 187 9.79 10.82 -7.39
N VAL A 188 10.16 9.58 -7.68
CA VAL A 188 11.33 9.27 -8.51
C VAL A 188 11.14 9.69 -9.97
N GLN A 189 9.97 9.43 -10.56
CA GLN A 189 9.71 9.77 -11.97
C GLN A 189 9.73 11.27 -12.24
N ARG A 190 9.29 12.07 -11.26
CA ARG A 190 9.19 13.53 -11.38
C ARG A 190 10.36 14.27 -10.78
N GLY A 191 11.29 13.58 -10.12
CA GLY A 191 12.39 14.21 -9.40
C GLY A 191 11.90 15.13 -8.28
N TRP A 192 10.82 14.73 -7.60
CA TRP A 192 10.31 15.47 -6.45
C TRP A 192 11.33 15.44 -5.32
N ASP A 193 11.34 16.50 -4.51
CA ASP A 193 12.00 16.44 -3.20
C ASP A 193 11.06 15.83 -2.14
N ASP A 194 11.59 15.64 -0.93
CA ASP A 194 10.83 15.04 0.18
C ASP A 194 9.62 15.89 0.60
N ASN A 195 9.75 17.23 0.49
CA ASN A 195 8.66 18.15 0.81
C ASN A 195 7.50 17.99 -0.19
N THR A 196 7.81 18.01 -1.49
CA THR A 196 6.82 17.80 -2.56
C THR A 196 6.16 16.43 -2.44
N ARG A 197 6.92 15.40 -2.06
CA ARG A 197 6.38 14.06 -1.80
C ARG A 197 5.39 14.07 -0.62
N LYS A 198 5.74 14.75 0.47
CA LYS A 198 4.85 14.90 1.64
C LYS A 198 3.60 15.71 1.31
N GLU A 199 3.73 16.78 0.52
CA GLU A 199 2.59 17.55 0.02
C GLU A 199 1.68 16.69 -0.85
N ALA A 200 2.24 15.86 -1.74
CA ALA A 200 1.47 14.93 -2.57
C ALA A 200 0.73 13.88 -1.71
N GLU A 201 1.37 13.36 -0.67
CA GLU A 201 0.71 12.46 0.29
C GLU A 201 -0.47 13.16 1.00
N THR A 202 -0.25 14.38 1.47
CA THR A 202 -1.27 15.21 2.11
C THR A 202 -2.43 15.53 1.16
N ALA A 203 -2.12 15.85 -0.09
CA ALA A 203 -3.12 16.12 -1.12
C ALA A 203 -3.92 14.88 -1.51
N LEU A 204 -3.30 13.69 -1.49
CA LEU A 204 -4.02 12.42 -1.67
C LEU A 204 -5.00 12.16 -0.51
N ILE A 205 -4.56 12.39 0.74
CA ILE A 205 -5.43 12.29 1.92
C ILE A 205 -6.62 13.24 1.76
N ASN A 206 -6.36 14.51 1.44
CA ASN A 206 -7.39 15.50 1.19
C ASN A 206 -8.34 15.06 0.08
N HIS A 207 -7.82 14.55 -1.03
CA HIS A 207 -8.63 14.04 -2.14
C HIS A 207 -9.61 12.97 -1.67
N LEU A 208 -9.13 11.98 -0.92
CA LEU A 208 -9.92 10.82 -0.47
C LEU A 208 -10.93 11.14 0.65
N THR A 209 -10.70 12.20 1.43
CA THR A 209 -11.49 12.53 2.63
C THR A 209 -12.46 13.70 2.45
N THR A 210 -12.27 14.52 1.42
CA THR A 210 -13.13 15.68 1.12
C THR A 210 -14.26 15.38 0.13
N GLY A 211 -15.35 16.14 0.25
CA GLY A 211 -16.55 16.00 -0.56
C GLY A 211 -17.67 15.26 0.17
N ASN A 212 -18.82 15.14 -0.49
CA ASN A 212 -19.93 14.37 0.07
C ASN A 212 -19.58 12.87 0.10
N GLN A 213 -20.36 12.08 0.85
CA GLN A 213 -20.12 10.66 1.04
C GLN A 213 -20.01 9.88 -0.29
N ARG A 214 -20.89 10.17 -1.25
CA ARG A 214 -20.89 9.53 -2.58
C ARG A 214 -19.61 9.82 -3.35
N ASP A 215 -19.17 11.07 -3.33
CA ASP A 215 -17.94 11.50 -4.02
C ASP A 215 -16.72 10.81 -3.41
N ARG A 216 -16.61 10.76 -2.08
CA ARG A 216 -15.51 10.07 -1.39
C ARG A 216 -15.40 8.61 -1.81
N ILE A 217 -16.52 7.89 -1.80
CA ILE A 217 -16.56 6.48 -2.23
C ILE A 217 -16.12 6.32 -3.67
N SER A 218 -16.56 7.22 -4.55
CA SER A 218 -16.13 7.21 -5.96
C SER A 218 -14.62 7.43 -6.10
N LYS A 219 -14.04 8.37 -5.36
CA LYS A 219 -12.59 8.62 -5.36
C LYS A 219 -11.80 7.43 -4.81
N TRP A 220 -12.24 6.84 -3.71
CA TRP A 220 -11.64 5.61 -3.17
C TRP A 220 -11.71 4.46 -4.17
N TYR A 221 -12.83 4.30 -4.85
CA TYR A 221 -12.98 3.30 -5.89
C TYR A 221 -11.97 3.51 -7.04
N GLN A 222 -11.87 4.73 -7.57
CA GLN A 222 -10.94 5.08 -8.66
C GLN A 222 -9.48 4.85 -8.25
N MET A 223 -9.09 5.27 -7.04
CA MET A 223 -7.73 5.06 -6.54
C MET A 223 -7.41 3.59 -6.30
N THR A 224 -8.37 2.82 -5.77
CA THR A 224 -8.22 1.37 -5.58
C THR A 224 -8.11 0.65 -6.92
N GLU A 225 -8.86 1.10 -7.94
CA GLU A 225 -8.74 0.60 -9.31
C GLU A 225 -7.38 0.90 -9.94
N LEU A 226 -6.85 2.11 -9.73
CA LEU A 226 -5.49 2.45 -10.14
C LEU A 226 -4.46 1.51 -9.50
N ALA A 227 -4.56 1.28 -8.18
CA ALA A 227 -3.67 0.37 -7.46
C ALA A 227 -3.76 -1.08 -7.98
N GLU A 228 -4.97 -1.60 -8.21
CA GLU A 228 -5.18 -2.94 -8.79
C GLU A 228 -4.53 -3.08 -10.17
N ASN A 229 -4.71 -2.07 -11.03
CA ASN A 229 -4.12 -2.04 -12.37
C ASN A 229 -2.60 -2.00 -12.30
N TYR A 230 -2.05 -1.20 -11.39
CA TYR A 230 -0.61 -1.06 -11.23
C TYR A 230 0.04 -2.37 -10.74
N ILE A 231 -0.57 -3.03 -9.74
CA ILE A 231 -0.14 -4.37 -9.32
C ILE A 231 -0.26 -5.37 -10.47
N SER A 232 -1.34 -5.32 -11.26
CA SER A 232 -1.53 -6.22 -12.39
C SER A 232 -0.42 -6.09 -13.43
N GLY A 233 0.00 -4.86 -13.76
CA GLY A 233 1.14 -4.61 -14.62
C GLY A 233 2.43 -5.22 -14.08
N ARG A 234 2.74 -4.98 -12.80
CA ARG A 234 3.91 -5.57 -12.13
C ARG A 234 3.88 -7.09 -12.13
N ILE A 235 2.73 -7.73 -11.85
CA ILE A 235 2.59 -9.20 -11.91
C ILE A 235 2.97 -9.74 -13.29
N VAL A 236 2.50 -9.11 -14.37
CA VAL A 236 2.81 -9.51 -15.75
C VAL A 236 4.31 -9.37 -16.01
N LEU A 237 4.91 -8.24 -15.63
CA LEU A 237 6.34 -8.01 -15.75
C LEU A 237 7.15 -9.09 -15.02
N PHE A 238 6.92 -9.30 -13.73
CA PHE A 238 7.65 -10.30 -12.94
C PHE A 238 7.47 -11.70 -13.50
N SER A 239 6.26 -12.09 -13.89
CA SER A 239 5.98 -13.40 -14.51
C SER A 239 6.78 -13.60 -15.80
N ASN A 240 6.86 -12.58 -16.65
CA ASN A 240 7.63 -12.65 -17.90
C ASN A 240 9.13 -12.73 -17.64
N ARG A 241 9.64 -11.99 -16.65
CA ARG A 241 11.07 -11.99 -16.30
C ARG A 241 11.52 -13.27 -15.63
N ILE A 242 10.70 -13.86 -14.75
CA ILE A 242 10.92 -15.21 -14.19
C ILE A 242 11.01 -16.25 -15.31
N LYS A 243 10.07 -16.23 -16.26
CA LYS A 243 10.12 -17.14 -17.42
C LYS A 243 11.37 -16.95 -18.26
N ALA A 244 11.81 -15.70 -18.46
CA ALA A 244 13.01 -15.40 -19.23
C ALA A 244 14.28 -15.90 -18.52
N VAL A 245 14.39 -15.73 -17.20
CA VAL A 245 15.51 -16.26 -16.40
C VAL A 245 15.51 -17.79 -16.42
N LYS A 246 14.35 -18.42 -16.23
CA LYS A 246 14.23 -19.88 -16.29
C LYS A 246 14.70 -20.46 -17.63
N ARG A 247 14.37 -19.80 -18.75
CA ARG A 247 14.86 -20.20 -20.07
C ARG A 247 16.38 -20.11 -20.22
N GLU A 248 17.07 -19.24 -19.47
CA GLU A 248 18.54 -19.22 -19.48
C GLU A 248 19.14 -20.30 -18.56
N LEU A 249 18.44 -20.68 -17.49
CA LEU A 249 18.83 -21.82 -16.64
C LEU A 249 18.68 -23.17 -17.33
N ASP A 250 17.66 -23.32 -18.19
CA ASP A 250 17.35 -24.58 -18.88
C ASP A 250 18.25 -24.82 -20.13
N LYS A 251 19.18 -23.91 -20.47
CA LYS A 251 20.10 -24.02 -21.63
C LYS A 251 21.40 -24.71 -21.28
#